data_AF-A0A9X3FTT4-F1
#
_entry.id   AF-A0A9X3FTT4-F1
#
_cell.length_a   1.000
_cell.length_b   1.000
_cell.length_c   1.000
_cell.angle_alpha   90.00
_cell.angle_beta   90.00
_cell.angle_gamma   90.00
#
_symmetry.space_group_name_H-M   'P 1'
#
loop_
_entity.id
_entity.type
_entity.pdbx_description
1 polymer ?
#
loop_
_entity_poly.entity_id
_entity_poly.type
_entity_poly.pdbx_seq_one_letter_code
_entity_poly.pdbx_strand_id
1 'polypeptide(L)'
;MSDHTQRASLPPVRKAPRLAAGRARALGLPTRGTTNANRLRRVDRWLVATQVARLRDAARPLVVDLGYGASAVTTLELVDRLAPEVDRLEVVGLEIDPERVAAVADDRDPPRVDFRLGGFELAGLRPVLVRAFNVLRQYDEESAGRAWDTMRAALAPGGLLVEGTCDEWGRRATWVALDEDGPLTLTLAARVSDLERPSDLAERLPKALIHHNVPGQPVHAFLTAFDTAWASAAGLSTFGPRQRWAAAVESLADAGWPLVGPTRRWKHGEVSVRWSAVAPT
;
A
#
# COMPACT_ATOMS: atom_id res chain seq x y z
N MET A 1 66.94 -32.25 -5.33
CA MET A 1 66.18 -32.49 -4.08
C MET A 1 65.49 -31.18 -3.75
N SER A 2 64.40 -30.87 -4.46
CA SER A 2 63.03 -31.21 -4.08
C SER A 2 62.59 -30.40 -2.88
N ASP A 3 61.81 -29.33 -3.10
CA ASP A 3 60.56 -29.22 -2.35
C ASP A 3 59.53 -28.32 -3.03
N HIS A 4 58.47 -28.97 -3.51
CA HIS A 4 57.21 -28.37 -3.89
C HIS A 4 56.38 -28.24 -2.62
N THR A 5 55.94 -27.03 -2.22
CA THR A 5 54.59 -26.86 -1.66
C THR A 5 54.16 -25.39 -1.73
N GLN A 6 53.49 -24.99 -2.81
CA GLN A 6 52.59 -23.83 -2.75
C GLN A 6 51.36 -24.25 -1.94
N ARG A 7 51.20 -23.69 -0.73
CA ARG A 7 49.94 -23.83 0.03
C ARG A 7 48.90 -22.87 -0.58
N ALA A 8 47.88 -23.43 -1.20
CA ALA A 8 46.68 -22.69 -1.60
C ALA A 8 45.96 -22.16 -0.35
N SER A 9 45.75 -20.83 -0.28
CA SER A 9 44.89 -20.22 0.74
C SER A 9 43.44 -20.23 0.27
N LEU A 10 42.56 -20.93 0.99
CA LEU A 10 41.12 -20.81 0.79
C LEU A 10 40.60 -19.49 1.36
N PRO A 11 39.67 -18.79 0.67
CA PRO A 11 39.04 -17.59 1.22
C PRO A 11 38.19 -17.94 2.46
N PRO A 12 38.05 -17.02 3.43
CA PRO A 12 37.33 -17.31 4.67
C PRO A 12 35.85 -17.57 4.39
N VAL A 13 35.34 -18.68 4.91
CA VAL A 13 33.92 -19.01 4.90
C VAL A 13 33.17 -17.93 5.70
N ARG A 14 32.33 -17.14 5.01
CA ARG A 14 31.42 -16.19 5.66
C ARG A 14 30.45 -16.97 6.55
N LYS A 15 30.64 -16.86 7.87
CA LYS A 15 29.65 -17.34 8.85
C LYS A 15 28.37 -16.50 8.71
N ALA A 16 27.23 -17.18 8.61
CA ALA A 16 25.92 -16.55 8.67
C ALA A 16 25.78 -15.76 9.98
N PRO A 17 25.36 -14.47 9.94
CA PRO A 17 25.26 -13.67 11.14
C PRO A 17 24.15 -14.22 12.05
N ARG A 18 24.54 -14.56 13.28
CA ARG A 18 23.62 -14.93 14.35
C ARG A 18 22.77 -13.71 14.72
N LEU A 19 21.46 -13.80 14.49
CA LEU A 19 20.49 -12.80 14.92
C LEU A 19 20.42 -12.81 16.46
N ALA A 20 20.89 -11.73 17.10
CA ALA A 20 20.78 -11.55 18.54
C ALA A 20 19.29 -11.40 18.93
N ALA A 21 18.86 -12.21 19.89
CA ALA A 21 17.47 -12.40 20.34
C ALA A 21 16.78 -11.18 20.99
N GLY A 22 17.35 -9.97 20.87
CA GLY A 22 16.75 -8.71 21.36
C GLY A 22 16.05 -7.85 20.30
N ARG A 23 16.08 -8.26 19.02
CA ARG A 23 15.51 -7.51 17.87
C ARG A 23 14.07 -7.89 17.49
N ALA A 24 13.45 -8.82 18.21
CA ALA A 24 12.11 -9.34 17.88
C ALA A 24 10.94 -8.37 18.16
N ARG A 25 11.20 -7.16 18.69
CA ARG A 25 10.16 -6.18 19.07
C ARG A 25 10.04 -4.96 18.15
N ALA A 26 10.80 -4.91 17.05
CA ALA A 26 10.67 -3.90 15.99
C ALA A 26 10.65 -4.62 14.64
N LEU A 27 9.49 -5.16 14.27
CA LEU A 27 9.31 -5.96 13.05
C LEU A 27 9.19 -5.07 11.79
N GLY A 28 10.14 -4.16 11.58
CA GLY A 28 10.21 -3.34 10.37
C GLY A 28 11.54 -3.56 9.63
N LEU A 29 11.52 -3.76 8.32
CA LEU A 29 12.69 -3.56 7.47
C LEU A 29 12.69 -2.11 6.96
N PRO A 30 13.82 -1.37 6.99
CA PRO A 30 13.87 0.01 6.51
C PRO A 30 13.47 0.09 5.03
N THR A 31 12.52 0.98 4.71
CA THR A 31 12.15 1.30 3.32
C THR A 31 13.31 2.03 2.62
N ARG A 32 13.81 1.54 1.47
CA ARG A 32 14.80 2.23 0.63
C ARG A 32 14.12 3.20 -0.34
N GLY A 33 14.63 4.43 -0.45
CA GLY A 33 14.37 5.31 -1.61
C GLY A 33 13.92 6.72 -1.26
N THR A 34 14.35 7.69 -2.07
CA THR A 34 13.98 9.10 -2.02
C THR A 34 12.46 9.27 -2.09
N THR A 35 11.87 9.94 -1.11
CA THR A 35 10.42 10.17 -1.05
C THR A 35 10.01 11.22 -2.09
N ASN A 36 9.61 10.78 -3.28
CA ASN A 36 9.06 11.68 -4.30
C ASN A 36 7.75 12.30 -3.82
N ALA A 37 7.64 13.64 -3.90
CA ALA A 37 6.39 14.34 -3.66
C ALA A 37 5.27 13.77 -4.54
N ASN A 38 4.06 13.73 -3.98
CA ASN A 38 2.83 13.28 -4.62
C ASN A 38 2.82 11.81 -5.08
N ARG A 39 3.75 10.97 -4.61
CA ARG A 39 3.76 9.55 -4.95
C ARG A 39 2.57 8.78 -4.36
N LEU A 40 2.01 9.22 -3.22
CA LEU A 40 0.83 8.57 -2.60
C LEU A 40 -0.50 9.26 -2.96
N ARG A 41 -0.49 10.26 -3.85
CA ARG A 41 -1.67 11.08 -4.19
C ARG A 41 -2.91 10.30 -4.63
N ARG A 42 -2.75 9.07 -5.12
CA ARG A 42 -3.87 8.23 -5.59
C ARG A 42 -4.66 7.66 -4.43
N VAL A 43 -3.97 7.02 -3.49
CA VAL A 43 -4.60 6.51 -2.27
C VAL A 43 -5.12 7.67 -1.43
N ASP A 44 -4.42 8.79 -1.34
CA ASP A 44 -4.90 9.92 -0.54
C ASP A 44 -6.21 10.51 -1.11
N ARG A 45 -6.30 10.63 -2.44
CA ARG A 45 -7.56 11.03 -3.10
C ARG A 45 -8.66 9.97 -2.95
N TRP A 46 -8.30 8.70 -2.87
CA TRP A 46 -9.25 7.62 -2.59
C TRP A 46 -9.77 7.72 -1.14
N LEU A 47 -8.89 7.97 -0.18
CA LEU A 47 -9.23 8.22 1.22
C LEU A 47 -10.18 9.41 1.36
N VAL A 48 -9.85 10.55 0.75
CA VAL A 48 -10.74 11.73 0.73
C VAL A 48 -12.11 11.38 0.13
N ALA A 49 -12.13 10.64 -0.98
CA ALA A 49 -13.36 10.34 -1.69
C ALA A 49 -14.24 9.27 -1.01
N THR A 50 -13.70 8.45 -0.11
CA THR A 50 -14.38 7.25 0.39
C THR A 50 -14.37 7.07 1.90
N GLN A 51 -13.42 7.68 2.62
CA GLN A 51 -13.21 7.44 4.07
C GLN A 51 -13.40 8.69 4.95
N VAL A 52 -13.69 9.86 4.37
CA VAL A 52 -13.90 11.10 5.16
C VAL A 52 -15.03 10.95 6.17
N ALA A 53 -16.13 10.26 5.84
CA ALA A 53 -17.22 10.01 6.79
C ALA A 53 -16.72 9.26 8.04
N ARG A 54 -15.94 8.19 7.84
CA ARG A 54 -15.31 7.42 8.93
C ARG A 54 -14.47 8.29 9.86
N LEU A 55 -13.75 9.27 9.29
CA LEU A 55 -12.95 10.21 10.06
C LEU A 55 -13.81 11.25 10.80
N ARG A 56 -14.81 11.82 10.13
CA ARG A 56 -15.72 12.83 10.73
C ARG A 56 -16.54 12.27 11.89
N ASP A 57 -16.96 11.02 11.80
CA ASP A 57 -17.81 10.38 12.81
C ASP A 57 -17.00 9.88 14.02
N ALA A 58 -15.67 9.88 13.94
CA ALA A 58 -14.79 9.44 15.00
C ALA A 58 -14.67 10.48 16.12
N ALA A 59 -14.82 10.05 17.37
CA ALA A 59 -14.58 10.91 18.54
C ALA A 59 -13.16 11.48 18.59
N ARG A 60 -12.18 10.73 18.05
CA ARG A 60 -10.80 11.18 17.82
C ARG A 60 -10.37 10.74 16.42
N PRO A 61 -10.33 11.64 15.43
CA PRO A 61 -9.95 11.33 14.04
C PRO A 61 -8.43 11.16 13.91
N LEU A 62 -7.91 10.08 14.49
CA LEU A 62 -6.50 9.73 14.44
C LEU A 62 -6.20 8.88 13.21
N VAL A 63 -5.26 9.36 12.40
CA VAL A 63 -4.69 8.67 11.24
C VAL A 63 -3.24 8.31 11.55
N VAL A 64 -2.83 7.09 11.19
CA VAL A 64 -1.43 6.67 11.22
C VAL A 64 -0.91 6.47 9.80
N ASP A 65 0.23 7.08 9.49
CA ASP A 65 1.01 6.82 8.29
C ASP A 65 2.21 5.96 8.67
N LEU A 66 2.14 4.67 8.37
CA LEU A 66 3.15 3.69 8.75
C LEU A 66 4.24 3.57 7.68
N GLY A 67 5.50 3.75 8.08
CA GLY A 67 6.67 3.59 7.23
C GLY A 67 6.87 4.75 6.27
N TYR A 68 6.78 6.00 6.75
CA TYR A 68 6.88 7.21 5.92
C TYR A 68 8.26 7.38 5.26
N GLY A 69 9.29 6.64 5.71
CA GLY A 69 10.59 6.59 5.08
C GLY A 69 11.50 7.76 5.46
N ALA A 70 12.32 8.24 4.53
CA ALA A 70 13.41 9.18 4.82
C ALA A 70 12.98 10.65 5.01
N SER A 71 11.70 10.98 4.79
CA SER A 71 11.21 12.37 4.81
C SER A 71 9.73 12.41 5.18
N ALA A 72 9.31 13.49 5.86
CA ALA A 72 7.94 13.77 6.27
C ALA A 72 6.95 14.01 5.12
N VAL A 73 7.45 14.22 3.88
CA VAL A 73 6.66 14.72 2.74
C VAL A 73 5.35 13.95 2.54
N THR A 74 5.36 12.61 2.56
CA THR A 74 4.14 11.83 2.33
C THR A 74 3.14 11.95 3.46
N THR A 75 3.59 12.11 4.70
CA THR A 75 2.74 12.29 5.87
C THR A 75 2.13 13.69 5.87
N LEU A 76 2.92 14.73 5.60
CA LEU A 76 2.43 16.11 5.47
C LEU A 76 1.43 16.25 4.33
N GLU A 77 1.69 15.61 3.18
CA GLU A 77 0.74 15.58 2.08
C GLU A 77 -0.59 14.88 2.43
N LEU A 78 -0.56 13.89 3.32
CA LEU A 78 -1.78 13.24 3.83
C LEU A 78 -2.57 14.21 4.71
N VAL A 79 -1.88 14.94 5.59
CA VAL A 79 -2.46 16.00 6.43
C VAL A 79 -3.15 17.04 5.54
N ASP A 80 -2.44 17.60 4.57
CA ASP A 80 -2.96 18.66 3.69
C ASP A 80 -4.20 18.23 2.90
N ARG A 81 -4.33 16.93 2.61
CA ARG A 81 -5.48 16.39 1.87
C ARG A 81 -6.69 16.12 2.75
N LEU A 82 -6.48 15.71 4.00
CA LEU A 82 -7.56 15.32 4.91
C LEU A 82 -8.02 16.47 5.81
N ALA A 83 -7.12 17.38 6.20
CA ALA A 83 -7.42 18.46 7.13
C ALA A 83 -8.55 19.40 6.67
N PRO A 84 -8.69 19.76 5.37
CA PRO A 84 -9.83 20.55 4.92
C PRO A 84 -11.19 19.85 5.09
N GLU A 85 -11.18 18.53 5.23
CA GLU A 85 -12.39 17.71 5.28
C GLU A 85 -12.70 17.19 6.70
N VAL A 86 -11.75 17.24 7.63
CA VAL A 86 -11.87 16.57 8.94
C VAL A 86 -11.44 17.53 10.05
N ASP A 87 -12.39 17.97 10.86
CA ASP A 87 -12.12 18.80 12.02
C ASP A 87 -11.26 18.05 13.05
N ARG A 88 -10.28 18.76 13.63
CA ARG A 88 -9.40 18.24 14.68
C ARG A 88 -8.63 16.97 14.28
N LEU A 89 -8.37 16.80 12.97
CA LEU A 89 -7.55 15.71 12.44
C LEU A 89 -6.21 15.61 13.17
N GLU A 90 -5.85 14.40 13.58
CA GLU A 90 -4.52 14.07 14.09
C GLU A 90 -3.86 13.07 13.13
N VAL A 91 -2.64 13.35 12.69
CA VAL A 91 -1.86 12.41 11.87
C VAL A 91 -0.55 12.08 12.58
N VAL A 92 -0.25 10.78 12.72
CA VAL A 92 1.02 10.33 13.27
C VAL A 92 1.78 9.53 12.22
N GLY A 93 2.94 10.02 11.81
CA GLY A 93 3.92 9.25 11.03
C GLY A 93 4.68 8.30 11.96
N LEU A 94 4.67 7.00 11.65
CA LEU A 94 5.46 5.99 12.36
C LEU A 94 6.59 5.48 11.49
N GLU A 95 7.79 5.43 12.06
CA GLU A 95 8.97 4.83 11.44
C GLU A 95 9.75 4.04 12.49
N ILE A 96 10.39 2.96 12.06
CA ILE A 96 11.14 2.04 12.92
C ILE A 96 12.58 2.48 13.18
N ASP A 97 13.07 3.40 12.36
CA ASP A 97 14.43 3.90 12.38
C ASP A 97 14.47 5.21 13.18
N PRO A 98 15.10 5.22 14.37
CA PRO A 98 15.14 6.41 15.21
C PRO A 98 15.86 7.59 14.54
N GLU A 99 16.81 7.34 13.63
CA GLU A 99 17.50 8.42 12.91
C GLU A 99 16.55 9.13 11.95
N ARG A 100 15.65 8.38 11.29
CA ARG A 100 14.61 8.96 10.41
C ARG A 100 13.54 9.72 11.19
N VAL A 101 13.23 9.29 12.40
CA VAL A 101 12.32 10.03 13.30
C VAL A 101 12.96 11.34 13.73
N ALA A 102 14.25 11.31 14.10
CA ALA A 102 14.98 12.52 14.45
C ALA A 102 15.12 13.50 13.27
N ALA A 103 15.30 12.98 12.05
CA ALA A 103 15.48 13.79 10.84
C ALA A 103 14.27 14.65 10.44
N VAL A 104 13.07 14.32 10.94
CA VAL A 104 11.81 15.05 10.64
C VAL A 104 11.28 15.79 11.88
N ALA A 105 12.13 16.01 12.89
CA ALA A 105 11.71 16.66 14.13
C ALA A 105 11.15 18.07 13.90
N ASP A 106 11.72 18.82 12.95
CA ASP A 106 11.31 20.19 12.60
C ASP A 106 9.98 20.23 11.82
N ASP A 107 9.53 19.10 11.27
CA ASP A 107 8.23 18.97 10.57
C ASP A 107 7.06 18.72 11.55
N ARG A 108 7.33 18.57 12.85
CA ARG A 108 6.31 18.29 13.88
C ARG A 108 5.48 19.54 14.18
N ASP A 109 4.16 19.36 14.21
CA ASP A 109 3.19 20.38 14.60
C ASP A 109 2.01 19.70 15.32
N PRO A 110 2.24 19.13 16.52
CA PRO A 110 1.20 18.40 17.24
C PRO A 110 0.12 19.36 17.78
N PRO A 111 -1.16 18.93 17.80
CA PRO A 111 -1.63 17.56 17.50
C PRO A 111 -1.89 17.28 16.02
N ARG A 112 -1.77 18.29 15.14
CA ARG A 112 -2.09 18.18 13.70
C ARG A 112 -1.22 17.13 13.02
N VAL A 113 0.09 17.15 13.26
CA VAL A 113 1.03 16.15 12.77
C VAL A 113 2.14 15.88 13.79
N ASP A 114 2.42 14.60 14.02
CA ASP A 114 3.50 14.15 14.89
C ASP A 114 4.26 12.97 14.25
N PHE A 115 5.50 12.75 14.68
CA PHE A 115 6.36 11.66 14.20
C PHE A 115 6.91 10.87 15.38
N ARG A 116 6.77 9.54 15.34
CA ARG A 116 7.14 8.67 16.47
C ARG A 116 7.83 7.40 16.00
N LEU A 117 8.66 6.86 16.89
CA LEU A 117 9.20 5.51 16.75
C LEU A 117 8.05 4.50 16.89
N GLY A 118 7.87 3.63 15.90
CA GLY A 118 6.85 2.60 15.94
C GLY A 118 6.81 1.73 14.68
N GLY A 119 6.27 0.53 14.81
CA GLY A 119 6.04 -0.44 13.75
C GLY A 119 4.59 -0.90 13.67
N PHE A 120 4.38 -2.18 13.39
CA PHE A 120 3.05 -2.77 13.20
C PHE A 120 2.15 -2.71 14.46
N GLU A 121 2.74 -2.57 15.64
CA GLU A 121 2.05 -2.33 16.91
C GLU A 121 1.52 -0.88 17.06
N LEU A 122 1.72 -0.05 16.04
CA LEU A 122 1.25 1.33 15.92
C LEU A 122 1.66 2.23 17.10
N ALA A 123 2.79 1.93 17.75
CA ALA A 123 3.23 2.60 18.99
C ALA A 123 2.16 2.60 20.10
N GLY A 124 1.28 1.58 20.12
CA GLY A 124 0.16 1.48 21.06
C GLY A 124 -1.00 2.45 20.78
N LEU A 125 -0.97 3.16 19.65
CA LEU A 125 -2.06 4.02 19.21
C LEU A 125 -3.27 3.20 18.76
N ARG A 126 -4.44 3.84 18.80
CA ARG A 126 -5.72 3.28 18.34
C ARG A 126 -6.32 4.15 17.23
N PRO A 127 -5.77 4.14 16.00
CA PRO A 127 -6.23 5.00 14.92
C PRO A 127 -7.53 4.47 14.29
N VAL A 128 -8.31 5.39 13.70
CA VAL A 128 -9.45 5.03 12.84
C VAL A 128 -9.04 4.80 11.39
N LEU A 129 -7.83 5.22 11.01
CA LEU A 129 -7.27 4.96 9.69
C LEU A 129 -5.77 4.70 9.77
N VAL A 130 -5.29 3.65 9.13
CA VAL A 130 -3.87 3.37 8.92
C VAL A 130 -3.58 3.34 7.43
N ARG A 131 -2.58 4.09 6.98
CA ARG A 131 -2.02 3.98 5.62
C ARG A 131 -0.63 3.33 5.73
N ALA A 132 -0.42 2.21 5.05
CA ALA A 132 0.85 1.48 5.03
C ALA A 132 1.26 1.19 3.58
N PHE A 133 2.02 2.09 2.95
CA PHE A 133 2.39 1.97 1.53
C PHE A 133 3.85 1.58 1.33
N ASN A 134 4.09 0.55 0.53
CA ASN A 134 5.41 -0.03 0.24
C ASN A 134 6.15 -0.61 1.46
N VAL A 135 5.46 -0.78 2.58
CA VAL A 135 6.04 -1.31 3.84
C VAL A 135 6.24 -2.83 3.75
N LEU A 136 5.22 -3.56 3.27
CA LEU A 136 5.21 -5.03 3.33
C LEU A 136 5.90 -5.72 2.14
N ARG A 137 6.42 -4.97 1.16
CA ARG A 137 6.99 -5.53 -0.09
C ARG A 137 8.13 -6.53 0.14
N GLN A 138 8.94 -6.30 1.17
CA GLN A 138 10.15 -7.08 1.47
C GLN A 138 9.84 -8.34 2.29
N TYR A 139 8.62 -8.47 2.82
CA TYR A 139 8.24 -9.59 3.67
C TYR A 139 7.82 -10.78 2.82
N ASP A 140 7.92 -11.98 3.38
CA ASP A 140 7.16 -13.13 2.90
C ASP A 140 5.66 -12.94 3.21
N GLU A 141 4.84 -13.76 2.58
CA GLU A 141 3.38 -13.65 2.67
C GLU A 141 2.86 -13.90 4.09
N GLU A 142 3.41 -14.90 4.78
CA GLU A 142 3.02 -15.25 6.15
C GLU A 142 3.31 -14.09 7.13
N SER A 143 4.48 -13.45 7.00
CA SER A 143 4.84 -12.29 7.80
C SER A 143 4.01 -11.07 7.47
N ALA A 144 3.63 -10.88 6.20
CA ALA A 144 2.68 -9.84 5.82
C ALA A 144 1.30 -10.06 6.44
N GLY A 145 0.82 -11.31 6.50
CA GLY A 145 -0.41 -11.70 7.20
C GLY A 145 -0.36 -11.36 8.69
N ARG A 146 0.73 -11.74 9.39
CA ARG A 146 0.93 -11.37 10.80
C ARG A 146 0.96 -9.85 11.03
N ALA A 147 1.56 -9.11 10.11
CA ALA A 147 1.60 -7.65 10.18
C ALA A 147 0.19 -7.05 10.04
N TRP A 148 -0.63 -7.57 9.13
CA TRP A 148 -2.04 -7.20 9.02
C TRP A 148 -2.79 -7.45 10.32
N ASP A 149 -2.66 -8.65 10.91
CA ASP A 149 -3.34 -9.00 12.15
C ASP A 149 -2.96 -8.04 13.30
N THR A 150 -1.67 -7.73 13.42
CA THR A 150 -1.16 -6.81 14.44
C THR A 150 -1.73 -5.41 14.29
N MET A 151 -1.71 -4.85 13.07
CA MET A 151 -2.22 -3.50 12.81
C MET A 151 -3.74 -3.43 12.96
N ARG A 152 -4.47 -4.46 12.50
CA ARG A 152 -5.94 -4.54 12.61
C ARG A 152 -6.40 -4.63 14.05
N ALA A 153 -5.72 -5.42 14.88
CA ALA A 153 -6.02 -5.52 16.32
C ALA A 153 -5.83 -4.18 17.07
N ALA A 154 -5.01 -3.28 16.54
CA ALA A 154 -4.79 -1.96 17.10
C ALA A 154 -5.77 -0.90 16.58
N LEU A 155 -6.66 -1.19 15.63
CA LEU A 155 -7.63 -0.20 15.14
C LEU A 155 -8.60 0.26 16.26
N ALA A 156 -9.07 1.49 16.14
CA ALA A 156 -10.27 1.93 16.84
C ALA A 156 -11.50 1.19 16.26
N PRO A 157 -12.63 1.08 17.01
CA PRO A 157 -13.86 0.50 16.48
C PRO A 157 -14.29 1.18 15.17
N GLY A 158 -14.63 0.38 14.16
CA GLY A 158 -14.91 0.89 12.83
C GLY A 158 -13.70 1.55 12.17
N GLY A 159 -12.47 1.16 12.52
CA GLY A 159 -11.25 1.62 11.87
C GLY A 159 -11.00 0.93 10.52
N LEU A 160 -10.02 1.45 9.78
CA LEU A 160 -9.61 0.87 8.50
C LEU A 160 -8.10 0.88 8.34
N LEU A 161 -7.52 -0.26 7.94
CA LEU A 161 -6.17 -0.37 7.43
C LEU A 161 -6.19 -0.34 5.90
N VAL A 162 -5.32 0.47 5.31
CA VAL A 162 -5.07 0.52 3.87
C VAL A 162 -3.61 0.16 3.63
N GLU A 163 -3.39 -1.09 3.24
CA GLU A 163 -2.06 -1.59 2.89
C GLU A 163 -1.93 -1.60 1.38
N GLY A 164 -0.83 -1.07 0.86
CA GLY A 164 -0.69 -0.92 -0.57
C GLY A 164 0.72 -0.78 -1.05
N THR A 165 0.81 -0.75 -2.37
CA THR A 165 2.05 -0.74 -3.09
C THR A 165 1.92 0.17 -4.29
N CYS A 166 2.91 1.05 -4.49
CA CYS A 166 2.99 1.91 -5.67
C CYS A 166 4.41 1.96 -6.25
N ASP A 167 4.53 2.36 -7.51
CA ASP A 167 5.82 2.67 -8.13
C ASP A 167 6.46 3.94 -7.52
N GLU A 168 7.62 4.31 -8.03
CA GLU A 168 8.44 5.42 -7.53
C GLU A 168 7.73 6.78 -7.68
N TRP A 169 6.81 6.90 -8.65
CA TRP A 169 6.13 8.13 -9.02
C TRP A 169 4.65 8.18 -8.60
N GLY A 170 4.12 7.11 -8.03
CA GLY A 170 2.70 6.96 -7.74
C GLY A 170 1.81 6.87 -8.98
N ARG A 171 2.36 6.45 -10.13
CA ARG A 171 1.62 6.32 -11.37
C ARG A 171 0.87 5.01 -11.42
N ARG A 172 1.47 3.93 -10.92
CA ARG A 172 0.87 2.60 -10.77
C ARG A 172 0.78 2.25 -9.30
N ALA A 173 -0.40 1.91 -8.82
CA ALA A 173 -0.62 1.53 -7.44
C ALA A 173 -1.73 0.49 -7.32
N THR A 174 -1.60 -0.39 -6.34
CA THR A 174 -2.72 -1.20 -5.86
C THR A 174 -2.72 -1.19 -4.34
N TRP A 175 -3.90 -1.38 -3.74
CA TRP A 175 -4.02 -1.47 -2.28
C TRP A 175 -5.22 -2.30 -1.87
N VAL A 176 -5.11 -2.86 -0.68
CA VAL A 176 -6.17 -3.57 0.01
C VAL A 176 -6.66 -2.71 1.16
N ALA A 177 -7.98 -2.60 1.28
CA ALA A 177 -8.62 -2.03 2.46
C ALA A 177 -9.07 -3.18 3.37
N LEU A 178 -8.75 -3.09 4.66
CA LEU A 178 -9.06 -4.09 5.68
C LEU A 178 -9.70 -3.41 6.88
N ASP A 179 -10.69 -4.05 7.48
CA ASP A 179 -11.25 -3.65 8.77
C ASP A 179 -10.88 -4.66 9.86
N GLU A 180 -11.62 -4.69 10.97
CA GLU A 180 -11.40 -5.64 12.06
C GLU A 180 -11.70 -7.09 11.67
N ASP A 181 -12.55 -7.33 10.67
CA ASP A 181 -12.98 -8.67 10.25
C ASP A 181 -12.13 -9.24 9.12
N GLY A 182 -11.64 -8.39 8.21
CA GLY A 182 -10.74 -8.86 7.18
C GLY A 182 -10.48 -7.89 6.04
N PRO A 183 -9.82 -8.39 4.99
CA PRO A 183 -9.75 -7.68 3.73
C PRO A 183 -11.14 -7.51 3.09
N LEU A 184 -11.44 -6.28 2.70
CA LEU A 184 -12.74 -5.88 2.14
C LEU A 184 -12.68 -5.72 0.63
N THR A 185 -11.64 -5.04 0.14
CA THR A 185 -11.53 -4.66 -1.28
C THR A 185 -10.09 -4.64 -1.74
N LEU A 186 -9.86 -5.03 -2.99
CA LEU A 186 -8.66 -4.69 -3.74
C LEU A 186 -8.97 -3.48 -4.63
N THR A 187 -8.11 -2.48 -4.64
CA THR A 187 -8.20 -1.31 -5.53
C THR A 187 -6.98 -1.23 -6.42
N LEU A 188 -7.21 -1.00 -7.72
CA LEU A 188 -6.19 -0.78 -8.75
C LEU A 188 -6.27 0.67 -9.19
N ALA A 189 -5.12 1.36 -9.28
CA ALA A 189 -5.08 2.73 -9.75
C ALA A 189 -3.85 3.02 -10.63
N ALA A 190 -4.08 3.69 -11.77
CA ALA A 190 -3.07 3.91 -12.78
C ALA A 190 -3.11 5.29 -13.44
N ARG A 191 -1.96 5.78 -13.90
CA ARG A 191 -1.91 6.77 -14.98
C ARG A 191 -2.15 5.97 -16.25
N VAL A 192 -3.41 5.94 -16.69
CA VAL A 192 -3.86 5.01 -17.73
C VAL A 192 -3.07 5.13 -19.05
N SER A 193 -2.58 6.34 -19.38
CA SER A 193 -1.72 6.55 -20.56
C SER A 193 -0.39 5.78 -20.53
N ASP A 194 0.01 5.25 -19.36
CA ASP A 194 1.27 4.56 -19.14
C ASP A 194 1.06 3.03 -19.10
N LEU A 195 -0.15 2.56 -19.40
CA LEU A 195 -0.49 1.14 -19.45
C LEU A 195 -0.54 0.68 -20.91
N GLU A 196 0.10 -0.45 -21.18
CA GLU A 196 -0.20 -1.24 -22.36
C GLU A 196 -1.52 -1.98 -22.13
N ARG A 197 -1.67 -2.58 -20.95
CA ARG A 197 -2.86 -3.29 -20.50
C ARG A 197 -3.04 -3.22 -18.97
N PRO A 198 -4.26 -3.40 -18.44
CA PRO A 198 -4.53 -3.35 -17.00
C PRO A 198 -3.66 -4.28 -16.15
N SER A 199 -3.32 -5.47 -16.63
CA SER A 199 -2.47 -6.42 -15.90
C SER A 199 -1.03 -5.96 -15.69
N ASP A 200 -0.59 -4.86 -16.32
CA ASP A 200 0.69 -4.20 -15.99
C ASP A 200 0.73 -3.70 -14.53
N LEU A 201 -0.42 -3.63 -13.85
CA LEU A 201 -0.50 -3.32 -12.41
C LEU A 201 -0.17 -4.53 -11.52
N ALA A 202 -0.04 -5.74 -12.06
CA ALA A 202 0.23 -6.96 -11.29
C ALA A 202 1.52 -6.87 -10.47
N GLU A 203 2.56 -6.20 -10.99
CA GLU A 203 3.83 -5.96 -10.29
C GLU A 203 3.71 -5.06 -9.05
N ARG A 204 2.52 -4.47 -8.84
CA ARG A 204 2.17 -3.63 -7.70
C ARG A 204 1.13 -4.28 -6.81
N LEU A 205 0.71 -5.53 -7.06
CA LEU A 205 -0.15 -6.26 -6.14
C LEU A 205 0.50 -6.37 -4.76
N PRO A 206 -0.28 -6.31 -3.67
CA PRO A 206 0.29 -6.49 -2.34
C PRO A 206 0.75 -7.93 -2.14
N LYS A 207 1.52 -8.16 -1.06
CA LYS A 207 2.15 -9.46 -0.83
C LYS A 207 1.15 -10.62 -0.77
N ALA A 208 -0.05 -10.35 -0.26
CA ALA A 208 -1.16 -11.30 -0.18
C ALA A 208 -1.74 -11.74 -1.54
N LEU A 209 -1.35 -11.12 -2.67
CA LEU A 209 -1.87 -11.45 -3.99
C LEU A 209 -0.80 -11.65 -5.07
N ILE A 210 0.37 -11.02 -4.93
CA ILE A 210 1.34 -10.96 -6.04
C ILE A 210 1.84 -12.34 -6.50
N HIS A 211 2.04 -13.28 -5.56
CA HIS A 211 2.46 -14.65 -5.88
C HIS A 211 1.31 -15.55 -6.32
N HIS A 212 0.08 -15.12 -6.07
CA HIS A 212 -1.16 -15.78 -6.51
C HIS A 212 -1.64 -15.30 -7.87
N ASN A 213 -0.94 -14.35 -8.50
CA ASN A 213 -1.26 -13.93 -9.86
C ASN A 213 -0.76 -14.96 -10.91
N VAL A 214 -1.34 -16.16 -10.86
CA VAL A 214 -1.06 -17.29 -11.74
C VAL A 214 -2.37 -17.91 -12.25
N PRO A 215 -2.37 -18.61 -13.40
CA PRO A 215 -3.57 -19.26 -13.92
C PRO A 215 -4.26 -20.16 -12.89
N GLY A 216 -5.59 -20.08 -12.81
CA GLY A 216 -6.42 -20.80 -11.85
C GLY A 216 -6.75 -20.03 -10.57
N GLN A 217 -6.00 -18.96 -10.25
CA GLN A 217 -6.28 -18.12 -9.08
C GLN A 217 -7.24 -16.96 -9.40
N PRO A 218 -8.12 -16.54 -8.47
CA PRO A 218 -9.12 -15.51 -8.73
C PRO A 218 -8.55 -14.14 -9.13
N VAL A 219 -7.45 -13.69 -8.52
CA VAL A 219 -6.80 -12.42 -8.89
C VAL A 219 -6.28 -12.42 -10.33
N HIS A 220 -5.75 -13.55 -10.79
CA HIS A 220 -5.32 -13.72 -12.18
C HIS A 220 -6.52 -13.70 -13.13
N ALA A 221 -7.62 -14.37 -12.77
CA ALA A 221 -8.86 -14.34 -13.55
C ALA A 221 -9.42 -12.92 -13.68
N PHE A 222 -9.41 -12.14 -12.60
CA PHE A 222 -9.82 -10.74 -12.61
C PHE A 222 -8.96 -9.88 -13.55
N LEU A 223 -7.63 -9.96 -13.45
CA LEU A 223 -6.72 -9.22 -14.32
C LEU A 223 -6.84 -9.63 -15.78
N THR A 224 -7.04 -10.93 -16.05
CA THR A 224 -7.26 -11.45 -17.41
C THR A 224 -8.57 -10.92 -18.00
N ALA A 225 -9.66 -10.95 -17.22
CA ALA A 225 -10.94 -10.39 -17.64
C ALA A 225 -10.83 -8.87 -17.92
N PHE A 226 -10.06 -8.16 -17.09
CA PHE A 226 -9.82 -6.74 -17.29
C PHE A 226 -9.02 -6.46 -18.58
N ASP A 227 -7.98 -7.25 -18.86
CA ASP A 227 -7.24 -7.16 -20.12
C ASP A 227 -8.15 -7.42 -21.34
N THR A 228 -9.03 -8.41 -21.27
CA THR A 228 -10.03 -8.67 -22.32
C THR A 228 -10.96 -7.48 -22.52
N ALA A 229 -11.56 -6.95 -21.45
CA ALA A 229 -12.44 -5.78 -21.53
C ALA A 229 -11.71 -4.54 -22.10
N TRP A 230 -10.45 -4.34 -21.70
CA TRP A 230 -9.59 -3.27 -22.21
C TRP A 230 -9.27 -3.43 -23.69
N ALA A 231 -9.02 -4.65 -24.16
CA ALA A 231 -8.80 -4.95 -25.57
C ALA A 231 -10.07 -4.69 -26.40
N SER A 232 -11.24 -5.13 -25.91
CA SER A 232 -12.53 -4.87 -26.56
C SER A 232 -12.86 -3.38 -26.65
N ALA A 233 -12.43 -2.58 -25.67
CA ALA A 233 -12.60 -1.13 -25.65
C ALA A 233 -11.57 -0.35 -26.51
N ALA A 234 -10.72 -1.01 -27.30
CA ALA A 234 -9.63 -0.35 -28.05
C ALA A 234 -10.10 0.80 -28.97
N GLY A 235 -11.29 0.67 -29.56
CA GLY A 235 -11.90 1.72 -30.40
C GLY A 235 -12.18 3.04 -29.67
N LEU A 236 -12.22 3.04 -28.34
CA LEU A 236 -12.42 4.25 -27.53
C LEU A 236 -11.12 5.01 -27.24
N SER A 237 -9.97 4.50 -27.68
CA SER A 237 -8.67 5.16 -27.50
C SER A 237 -8.60 6.55 -28.14
N THR A 238 -9.36 6.79 -29.21
CA THR A 238 -9.53 8.09 -29.87
C THR A 238 -10.16 9.15 -28.97
N PHE A 239 -10.97 8.74 -27.98
CA PHE A 239 -11.56 9.62 -26.96
C PHE A 239 -10.68 9.75 -25.70
N GLY A 240 -9.53 9.08 -25.70
CA GLY A 240 -8.51 9.15 -24.67
C GLY A 240 -8.49 7.93 -23.72
N PRO A 241 -7.33 7.68 -23.08
CA PRO A 241 -7.10 6.47 -22.29
C PRO A 241 -8.06 6.33 -21.10
N ARG A 242 -8.49 7.45 -20.50
CA ARG A 242 -9.45 7.43 -19.37
C ARG A 242 -10.84 6.96 -19.79
N GLN A 243 -11.29 7.30 -21.00
CA GLN A 243 -12.58 6.83 -21.52
C GLN A 243 -12.53 5.33 -21.80
N ARG A 244 -11.43 4.86 -22.41
CA ARG A 244 -11.17 3.43 -22.60
C ARG A 244 -11.16 2.66 -21.27
N TRP A 245 -10.53 3.22 -20.23
CA TRP A 245 -10.52 2.61 -18.90
C TRP A 245 -11.93 2.51 -18.32
N ALA A 246 -12.69 3.61 -18.33
CA ALA A 246 -14.05 3.61 -17.80
C ALA A 246 -14.92 2.56 -18.50
N ALA A 247 -14.86 2.48 -19.83
CA ALA A 247 -15.62 1.48 -20.60
C ALA A 247 -15.18 0.03 -20.32
N ALA A 248 -13.87 -0.22 -20.12
CA ALA A 248 -13.38 -1.54 -19.73
C ALA A 248 -13.88 -1.92 -18.32
N VAL A 249 -13.92 -0.97 -17.39
CA VAL A 249 -14.48 -1.19 -16.04
C VAL A 249 -16.00 -1.41 -16.07
N GLU A 250 -16.72 -0.66 -16.91
CA GLU A 250 -18.16 -0.88 -17.17
C GLU A 250 -18.41 -2.29 -17.69
N SER A 251 -17.62 -2.75 -18.67
CA SER A 251 -17.72 -4.12 -19.19
C SER A 251 -17.45 -5.20 -18.13
N LEU A 252 -16.54 -4.96 -17.17
CA LEU A 252 -16.35 -5.86 -16.03
C LEU A 252 -17.59 -5.88 -15.12
N ALA A 253 -18.20 -4.72 -14.86
CA ALA A 253 -19.42 -4.63 -14.07
C ALA A 253 -20.58 -5.38 -14.74
N ASP A 254 -20.76 -5.20 -16.05
CA ASP A 254 -21.78 -5.88 -16.84
C ASP A 254 -21.56 -7.40 -16.89
N ALA A 255 -20.29 -7.84 -16.82
CA ALA A 255 -19.91 -9.24 -16.69
C ALA A 255 -20.12 -9.81 -15.27
N GLY A 256 -20.64 -9.03 -14.33
CA GLY A 256 -21.01 -9.47 -12.99
C GLY A 256 -19.88 -9.43 -11.96
N TRP A 257 -18.73 -8.80 -12.26
CA TRP A 257 -17.69 -8.60 -11.25
C TRP A 257 -18.21 -7.70 -10.12
N PRO A 258 -17.98 -8.05 -8.85
CA PRO A 258 -18.51 -7.29 -7.71
C PRO A 258 -17.65 -6.03 -7.45
N LEU A 259 -17.73 -5.08 -8.38
CA LEU A 259 -17.08 -3.79 -8.29
C LEU A 259 -17.77 -2.91 -7.24
N VAL A 260 -17.00 -2.08 -6.55
CA VAL A 260 -17.49 -1.23 -5.46
C VAL A 260 -16.92 0.17 -5.53
N GLY A 261 -17.54 1.07 -4.77
CA GLY A 261 -17.15 2.47 -4.70
C GLY A 261 -17.81 3.31 -5.80
N PRO A 262 -17.55 4.63 -5.78
CA PRO A 262 -18.26 5.56 -6.63
C PRO A 262 -17.74 5.50 -8.08
N THR A 263 -18.61 5.22 -9.04
CA THR A 263 -18.28 5.08 -10.49
C THR A 263 -17.53 6.28 -11.08
N ARG A 264 -17.74 7.49 -10.54
CA ARG A 264 -16.97 8.69 -10.88
C ARG A 264 -15.45 8.54 -10.70
N ARG A 265 -14.98 7.54 -9.95
CA ARG A 265 -13.57 7.20 -9.76
C ARG A 265 -12.95 6.54 -10.99
N TRP A 266 -13.74 5.86 -11.83
CA TRP A 266 -13.24 5.12 -12.98
C TRP A 266 -12.50 6.03 -13.96
N LYS A 267 -13.03 7.23 -14.25
CA LYS A 267 -12.34 8.23 -15.08
C LYS A 267 -11.00 8.72 -14.51
N HIS A 268 -10.71 8.46 -13.22
CA HIS A 268 -9.40 8.74 -12.61
C HIS A 268 -8.39 7.60 -12.78
N GLY A 269 -8.76 6.56 -13.53
CA GLY A 269 -7.96 5.36 -13.73
C GLY A 269 -7.93 4.52 -12.47
N GLU A 270 -9.07 4.36 -11.80
CA GLU A 270 -9.19 3.56 -10.58
C GLU A 270 -10.38 2.60 -10.67
N VAL A 271 -10.25 1.40 -10.10
CA VAL A 271 -11.34 0.45 -9.90
C VAL A 271 -11.12 -0.29 -8.58
N SER A 272 -12.21 -0.51 -7.83
CA SER A 272 -12.20 -1.33 -6.61
C SER A 272 -13.12 -2.54 -6.81
N VAL A 273 -12.65 -3.72 -6.40
CA VAL A 273 -13.38 -5.00 -6.44
C VAL A 273 -13.45 -5.59 -5.04
N ARG A 274 -14.56 -6.26 -4.69
CA ARG A 274 -14.68 -7.00 -3.42
C ARG A 274 -13.53 -8.01 -3.30
N TRP A 275 -12.91 -8.07 -2.13
CA TRP A 275 -11.81 -8.98 -1.86
C TRP A 275 -12.20 -10.44 -2.09
N SER A 276 -13.42 -10.84 -1.73
CA SER A 276 -13.94 -12.19 -1.92
C SER A 276 -13.89 -12.70 -3.36
N ALA A 277 -13.83 -11.82 -4.35
CA ALA A 277 -13.71 -12.20 -5.77
C ALA A 277 -12.27 -12.36 -6.26
N VAL A 278 -11.28 -11.93 -5.47
CA VAL A 278 -9.86 -11.95 -5.83
C VAL A 278 -8.97 -12.64 -4.78
N ALA A 279 -9.56 -13.09 -3.67
CA ALA A 279 -8.87 -13.79 -2.62
C ALA A 279 -8.21 -15.08 -3.15
N PRO A 280 -7.00 -15.43 -2.69
CA PRO A 280 -6.38 -16.71 -3.04
C PRO A 280 -7.25 -17.90 -2.62
N THR A 281 -7.23 -18.96 -3.42
CA THR A 281 -7.87 -20.26 -3.13
C THR A 281 -6.84 -21.33 -2.79
#